data_AF-A0A951MNW6-F1
#
_entry.id   AF-A0A951MNW6-F1
#
_cell.length_a   1.000
_cell.length_b   1.000
_cell.length_c   1.000
_cell.angle_alpha   90.00
_cell.angle_beta   90.00
_cell.angle_gamma   90.00
#
_symmetry.space_group_name_H-M   'P 1'
#
loop_
_entity.id
_entity.type
_entity.pdbx_description
1 polymer ?
#
loop_
_entity_poly.entity_id
_entity_poly.type
_entity_poly.pdbx_seq_one_letter_code
_entity_poly.pdbx_strand_id
1 'polypeptide(L)'
;MTTMLSEIWNVVRYRMRALFDRDALDRELDEELRFHLEREAERHEHAGLSREDALRRAEAEFGRLDSIKEASRRARGTVALDSMFQDLRGNPRTVGVACAIAATGLGLAYMTAAGAPALYLAINVLALLMGLALYGLLRPHAGEAPLLPGGVTLAFGAVLLATTLFGVSVEGASRWIRIAGVSVQISLVLLPTMLVAFARQRDILSTLGVILGAVALALQPDRAMAGVLASALAVLVVRRRDLWVGSALGIAATGFAVTLLRPDTLPAVPYVDKILYTAFEVHVMAGLAVVCGTVLLAFPAIPGRKLGSGNGDACAVFGTLWLGIVVAAAAGNYPTPLVGYGGSAVVGYVLSLAFLPGPVRSTAAVQSRARDEQPAEKGTVFDLRIGIV
;
A
#
# COMPACT_ATOMS: atom_id res chain seq x y z
N MET A 1 -14.48 27.35 13.77
CA MET A 1 -14.11 26.39 12.70
C MET A 1 -12.94 25.49 13.12
N THR A 2 -11.91 26.02 13.78
CA THR A 2 -10.79 25.24 14.37
C THR A 2 -11.21 24.34 15.53
N THR A 3 -12.17 24.75 16.36
CA THR A 3 -12.70 24.00 17.51
C THR A 3 -13.48 22.74 17.14
N MET A 4 -14.39 22.81 16.15
CA MET A 4 -15.11 21.62 15.66
C MET A 4 -14.19 20.59 15.01
N LEU A 5 -13.18 21.04 14.25
CA LEU A 5 -12.19 20.15 13.64
C LEU A 5 -11.32 19.47 14.70
N SER A 6 -10.94 20.18 15.78
CA SER A 6 -10.21 19.59 16.90
C SER A 6 -11.05 18.60 17.71
N GLU A 7 -12.35 18.86 17.91
CA GLU A 7 -13.24 17.95 18.64
C GLU A 7 -13.50 16.67 17.85
N ILE A 8 -13.81 16.79 16.55
CA ILE A 8 -13.99 15.63 15.67
C ILE A 8 -12.67 14.85 15.56
N TRP A 9 -11.53 15.53 15.41
CA TRP A 9 -10.22 14.89 15.38
C TRP A 9 -9.91 14.16 16.70
N ASN A 10 -10.24 14.75 17.85
CA ASN A 10 -10.03 14.12 19.15
C ASN A 10 -10.97 12.93 19.37
N VAL A 11 -12.23 13.00 18.94
CA VAL A 11 -13.19 11.88 19.03
C VAL A 11 -12.79 10.74 18.10
N VAL A 12 -12.38 11.05 16.85
CA VAL A 12 -11.89 10.06 15.89
C VAL A 12 -10.57 9.46 16.37
N ARG A 13 -9.62 10.27 16.84
CA ARG A 13 -8.33 9.80 17.39
C ARG A 13 -8.52 8.97 18.65
N TYR A 14 -9.45 9.34 19.54
CA TYR A 14 -9.76 8.60 20.77
C TYR A 14 -10.42 7.25 20.44
N ARG A 15 -11.41 7.22 19.55
CA ARG A 15 -12.07 5.98 19.11
C ARG A 15 -11.15 5.09 18.28
N MET A 16 -10.29 5.66 17.44
CA MET A 16 -9.26 4.93 16.71
C MET A 16 -8.19 4.40 17.66
N ARG A 17 -7.74 5.16 18.65
CA ARG A 17 -6.76 4.70 19.64
C ARG A 17 -7.33 3.61 20.55
N ALA A 18 -8.60 3.71 20.94
CA ALA A 18 -9.31 2.65 21.67
C ALA A 18 -9.42 1.34 20.87
N LEU A 19 -9.39 1.40 19.52
CA LEU A 19 -9.33 0.23 18.65
C LEU A 19 -7.91 -0.35 18.50
N PHE A 20 -6.84 0.34 18.90
CA PHE A 20 -5.45 -0.06 18.68
C PHE A 20 -4.57 -0.16 19.95
N ASP A 21 -5.01 0.36 21.10
CA ASP A 21 -4.25 0.36 22.36
C ASP A 21 -4.76 -0.76 23.29
N ARG A 22 -4.44 -1.99 22.90
CA ARG A 22 -4.81 -3.25 23.57
C ARG A 22 -4.40 -3.26 25.05
N ASP A 23 -3.23 -2.73 25.36
CA ASP A 23 -2.65 -2.78 26.70
C ASP A 23 -3.28 -1.75 27.65
N ALA A 24 -3.78 -0.63 27.14
CA ALA A 24 -4.47 0.37 27.96
C ALA A 24 -5.84 -0.14 28.43
N LEU A 25 -6.60 -0.78 27.54
CA LEU A 25 -7.94 -1.30 27.83
C LEU A 25 -7.91 -2.55 28.71
N ASP A 26 -6.90 -3.42 28.54
CA ASP A 26 -6.72 -4.59 29.41
C ASP A 26 -6.40 -4.16 30.85
N ARG A 27 -5.65 -3.07 31.05
CA ARG A 27 -5.41 -2.49 32.38
C ARG A 27 -6.67 -1.91 33.01
N GLU A 28 -7.46 -1.15 32.25
CA GLU A 28 -8.71 -0.56 32.74
C GLU A 28 -9.73 -1.64 33.15
N LEU A 29 -9.82 -2.72 32.37
CA LEU A 29 -10.67 -3.87 32.70
C LEU A 29 -10.17 -4.64 33.94
N ASP A 30 -8.85 -4.79 34.10
CA ASP A 30 -8.25 -5.41 35.28
C ASP A 30 -8.42 -4.57 36.56
N GLU A 31 -8.48 -3.25 36.43
CA GLU A 31 -8.78 -2.32 37.53
C GLU A 31 -10.26 -2.42 37.93
N GLU A 32 -11.18 -2.39 36.95
CA GLU A 32 -12.62 -2.48 37.22
C GLU A 32 -13.01 -3.82 37.85
N LEU A 33 -12.43 -4.93 37.41
CA LEU A 33 -12.68 -6.25 38.00
C LEU A 33 -12.17 -6.37 39.43
N ARG A 34 -11.03 -5.76 39.74
CA ARG A 34 -10.46 -5.75 41.09
C ARG A 34 -11.32 -4.94 42.04
N PHE A 35 -11.80 -3.78 41.58
CA PHE A 35 -12.72 -2.94 42.33
C PHE A 35 -14.01 -3.69 42.69
N HIS A 36 -14.57 -4.48 41.77
CA HIS A 36 -15.77 -5.27 42.05
C HIS A 36 -15.54 -6.42 43.03
N LEU A 37 -14.40 -7.11 42.93
CA LEU A 37 -14.04 -8.21 43.82
C LEU A 37 -13.79 -7.72 45.26
N GLU A 38 -13.11 -6.57 45.40
CA GLU A 38 -12.90 -5.92 46.70
C GLU A 38 -14.23 -5.51 47.34
N ARG A 39 -15.15 -4.93 46.55
CA ARG A 39 -16.47 -4.51 47.04
C ARG A 39 -17.36 -5.68 47.48
N GLU A 40 -17.29 -6.82 46.80
CA GLU A 40 -18.00 -8.03 47.23
C GLU A 40 -17.38 -8.65 48.49
N ALA A 41 -16.05 -8.65 48.60
CA ALA A 41 -15.37 -9.08 49.82
C ALA A 41 -15.77 -8.21 51.02
N GLU A 42 -15.79 -6.88 50.88
CA GLU A 42 -16.27 -5.96 51.93
C GLU A 42 -17.72 -6.27 52.37
N ARG A 43 -18.58 -6.65 51.42
CA ARG A 43 -19.97 -7.02 51.72
C ARG A 43 -20.06 -8.30 52.56
N HIS A 44 -19.19 -9.26 52.30
CA HIS A 44 -19.08 -10.49 53.07
C HIS A 44 -18.42 -10.27 54.44
N GLU A 45 -17.45 -9.36 54.54
CA GLU A 45 -16.90 -8.92 55.82
C GLU A 45 -17.98 -8.28 56.71
N HIS A 46 -18.82 -7.41 56.14
CA HIS A 46 -19.98 -6.84 56.83
C HIS A 46 -21.03 -7.88 57.25
N ALA A 47 -21.07 -9.04 56.59
CA ALA A 47 -21.91 -10.17 56.96
C ALA A 47 -21.27 -11.08 58.03
N GLY A 48 -20.09 -10.70 58.57
CA GLY A 48 -19.42 -11.37 59.69
C GLY A 48 -18.34 -12.37 59.30
N LEU A 49 -17.91 -12.41 58.03
CA LEU A 49 -16.78 -13.23 57.59
C LEU A 49 -15.45 -12.53 57.88
N SER A 50 -14.41 -13.31 58.15
CA SER A 50 -13.05 -12.77 58.18
C SER A 50 -12.64 -12.31 56.76
N ARG A 51 -11.76 -11.31 56.63
CA ARG A 51 -11.30 -10.80 55.34
C ARG A 51 -10.76 -11.89 54.41
N GLU A 52 -10.02 -12.85 54.96
CA GLU A 52 -9.47 -13.97 54.18
C GLU A 52 -10.56 -14.94 53.71
N ASP A 53 -11.62 -15.15 54.50
CA ASP A 53 -12.77 -15.98 54.10
C ASP A 53 -13.70 -15.24 53.13
N ALA A 54 -13.85 -13.92 53.30
CA ALA A 54 -14.63 -13.06 52.43
C ALA A 54 -14.03 -12.95 51.04
N LEU A 55 -12.70 -12.77 50.93
CA LEU A 55 -11.98 -12.78 49.66
C LEU A 55 -12.06 -14.14 48.98
N ARG A 56 -11.82 -15.25 49.70
CA ARG A 56 -11.93 -16.60 49.13
C ARG A 56 -13.34 -16.92 48.63
N ARG A 57 -14.36 -16.39 49.30
CA ARG A 57 -15.76 -16.59 48.93
C ARG A 57 -16.17 -15.71 47.75
N ALA A 58 -15.73 -14.44 47.74
CA ALA A 58 -15.87 -13.54 46.60
C ALA A 58 -15.17 -14.13 45.36
N GLU A 59 -13.95 -14.64 45.47
CA GLU A 59 -13.21 -15.32 44.40
C GLU A 59 -13.91 -16.59 43.90
N ALA A 60 -14.48 -17.41 44.79
CA ALA A 60 -15.21 -18.61 44.41
C ALA A 60 -16.54 -18.31 43.71
N GLU A 61 -17.25 -17.26 44.13
CA GLU A 61 -18.48 -16.77 43.50
C GLU A 61 -18.18 -16.06 42.16
N PHE A 62 -17.04 -15.36 42.11
CA PHE A 62 -16.41 -14.81 40.90
C PHE A 62 -15.80 -15.89 39.99
N GLY A 63 -15.73 -17.17 40.37
CA GLY A 63 -15.10 -18.29 39.63
C GLY A 63 -15.66 -18.60 38.23
N ARG A 64 -16.61 -17.80 37.74
CA ARG A 64 -17.04 -17.74 36.33
C ARG A 64 -16.34 -16.64 35.52
N LEU A 65 -15.49 -15.81 36.12
CA LEU A 65 -14.92 -14.62 35.46
C LEU A 65 -13.72 -14.87 34.58
N ASP A 66 -12.92 -15.90 34.81
CA ASP A 66 -11.95 -16.32 33.78
C ASP A 66 -12.70 -16.78 32.52
N SER A 67 -13.84 -17.46 32.68
CA SER A 67 -14.70 -17.84 31.55
C SER A 67 -15.41 -16.65 30.91
N ILE A 68 -15.76 -15.59 31.65
CA ILE A 68 -16.37 -14.35 31.13
C ILE A 68 -15.30 -13.44 30.50
N LYS A 69 -14.07 -13.36 31.05
CA LYS A 69 -12.90 -12.73 30.45
C LYS A 69 -12.52 -13.43 29.16
N GLU A 70 -12.51 -14.76 29.15
CA GLU A 70 -12.25 -15.56 27.96
C GLU A 70 -13.38 -15.42 26.93
N ALA A 71 -14.64 -15.43 27.36
CA ALA A 71 -15.79 -15.20 26.48
C ALA A 71 -15.79 -13.76 25.95
N SER A 72 -15.39 -12.76 26.74
CA SER A 72 -15.22 -11.37 26.32
C SER A 72 -14.00 -11.18 25.41
N ARG A 73 -12.92 -11.95 25.59
CA ARG A 73 -11.78 -12.03 24.66
C ARG A 73 -12.17 -12.67 23.33
N ARG A 74 -12.97 -13.75 23.37
CA ARG A 74 -13.47 -14.45 22.16
C ARG A 74 -14.59 -13.67 21.45
N ALA A 75 -15.47 -12.99 22.19
CA ALA A 75 -16.58 -12.19 21.65
C ALA A 75 -16.15 -10.80 21.17
N ARG A 76 -14.95 -10.31 21.54
CA ARG A 76 -14.46 -8.98 21.13
C ARG A 76 -14.20 -8.81 19.63
N GLY A 77 -14.29 -9.87 18.81
CA GLY A 77 -14.19 -9.78 17.35
C GLY A 77 -12.85 -9.30 16.80
N THR A 78 -12.00 -8.66 17.60
CA THR A 78 -10.71 -8.09 17.22
C THR A 78 -9.66 -9.15 16.91
N VAL A 79 -9.70 -10.33 17.51
CA VAL A 79 -8.77 -11.43 17.15
C VAL A 79 -9.13 -12.03 15.79
N ALA A 80 -10.41 -12.17 15.48
CA ALA A 80 -10.88 -12.61 14.17
C ALA A 80 -10.69 -11.52 13.10
N LEU A 81 -10.91 -10.26 13.46
CA LEU A 81 -10.60 -9.12 12.58
C LEU A 81 -9.09 -8.97 12.39
N ASP A 82 -8.26 -9.12 13.42
CA ASP A 82 -6.80 -9.06 13.32
C ASP A 82 -6.27 -10.21 12.48
N SER A 83 -6.78 -11.44 12.64
CA SER A 83 -6.40 -12.55 11.78
C SER A 83 -6.86 -12.33 10.35
N MET A 84 -8.08 -11.85 10.12
CA MET A 84 -8.55 -11.45 8.78
C MET A 84 -7.70 -10.31 8.19
N PHE A 85 -7.32 -9.30 8.98
CA PHE A 85 -6.45 -8.21 8.54
C PHE A 85 -5.03 -8.68 8.26
N GLN A 86 -4.48 -9.60 9.06
CA GLN A 86 -3.17 -10.21 8.82
C GLN A 86 -3.19 -11.10 7.57
N ASP A 87 -4.24 -11.90 7.37
CA ASP A 87 -4.43 -12.75 6.20
C ASP A 87 -4.62 -11.91 4.93
N LEU A 88 -5.42 -10.84 5.00
CA LEU A 88 -5.55 -9.85 3.94
C LEU A 88 -4.17 -9.26 3.61
N ARG A 89 -3.46 -8.70 4.60
CA ARG A 89 -2.11 -8.12 4.40
C ARG A 89 -1.03 -9.16 4.07
N GLY A 90 -1.33 -10.46 4.15
CA GLY A 90 -0.44 -11.55 3.76
C GLY A 90 -0.14 -11.60 2.26
N ASN A 91 -0.98 -10.94 1.45
CA ASN A 91 -0.83 -10.81 0.00
C ASN A 91 -1.03 -9.34 -0.46
N PRO A 92 0.04 -8.52 -0.44
CA PRO A 92 -0.06 -7.10 -0.76
C PRO A 92 -0.50 -6.83 -2.21
N ARG A 93 -0.29 -7.77 -3.15
CA ARG A 93 -0.81 -7.64 -4.52
C ARG A 93 -2.34 -7.64 -4.55
N THR A 94 -2.96 -8.64 -3.94
CA THR A 94 -4.42 -8.78 -3.93
C THR A 94 -5.07 -7.63 -3.17
N VAL A 95 -4.51 -7.26 -2.02
CA VAL A 95 -4.95 -6.09 -1.26
C VAL A 95 -4.84 -4.83 -2.10
N GLY A 96 -3.72 -4.63 -2.79
CA GLY A 96 -3.53 -3.48 -3.67
C GLY A 96 -4.55 -3.41 -4.79
N VAL A 97 -4.93 -4.53 -5.42
CA VAL A 97 -5.98 -4.53 -6.44
C VAL A 97 -7.32 -4.11 -5.84
N ALA A 98 -7.68 -4.62 -4.66
CA ALA A 98 -8.89 -4.22 -3.96
C ALA A 98 -8.85 -2.72 -3.58
N CYS A 99 -7.72 -2.24 -3.07
CA CYS A 99 -7.48 -0.82 -2.78
C CYS A 99 -7.61 0.04 -4.03
N ALA A 100 -7.08 -0.39 -5.18
CA ALA A 100 -7.19 0.34 -6.45
C ALA A 100 -8.65 0.51 -6.89
N ILE A 101 -9.43 -0.59 -6.82
CA ILE A 101 -10.85 -0.58 -7.18
C ILE A 101 -11.63 0.33 -6.22
N ALA A 102 -11.45 0.17 -4.91
CA ALA A 102 -12.14 0.95 -3.90
C ALA A 102 -11.78 2.45 -3.97
N ALA A 103 -10.49 2.76 -4.09
CA ALA A 103 -9.97 4.12 -4.19
C ALA A 103 -10.47 4.83 -5.45
N THR A 104 -10.46 4.15 -6.60
CA THR A 104 -11.02 4.68 -7.85
C THR A 104 -12.53 4.87 -7.73
N GLY A 105 -13.25 3.92 -7.12
CA GLY A 105 -14.69 4.03 -6.88
C GLY A 105 -15.06 5.22 -6.00
N LEU A 106 -14.32 5.48 -4.93
CA LEU A 106 -14.48 6.66 -4.08
C LEU A 106 -14.17 7.96 -4.85
N GLY A 107 -13.15 7.93 -5.70
CA GLY A 107 -12.84 9.02 -6.63
C GLY A 107 -13.98 9.33 -7.61
N LEU A 108 -14.57 8.30 -8.21
CA LEU A 108 -15.72 8.41 -9.11
C LEU A 108 -16.97 8.93 -8.38
N ALA A 109 -17.20 8.50 -7.14
CA ALA A 109 -18.28 9.01 -6.30
C ALA A 109 -18.13 10.51 -6.04
N TYR A 110 -16.91 10.96 -5.71
CA TYR A 110 -16.60 12.38 -5.61
C TYR A 110 -16.85 13.11 -6.94
N MET A 111 -16.31 12.61 -8.07
CA MET A 111 -16.50 13.24 -9.38
C MET A 111 -17.98 13.42 -9.73
N THR A 112 -18.79 12.41 -9.43
CA THR A 112 -20.24 12.45 -9.64
C THR A 112 -20.89 13.51 -8.75
N ALA A 113 -20.57 13.53 -7.45
CA ALA A 113 -21.11 14.51 -6.51
C ALA A 113 -20.70 15.95 -6.85
N ALA A 114 -19.50 16.14 -7.41
CA ALA A 114 -18.98 17.44 -7.84
C ALA A 114 -19.53 17.91 -9.19
N GLY A 115 -20.31 17.08 -9.91
CA GLY A 115 -20.82 17.39 -11.25
C GLY A 115 -19.75 17.37 -12.33
N ALA A 116 -18.72 16.52 -12.20
CA ALA A 116 -17.66 16.39 -13.19
C ALA A 116 -18.20 15.86 -14.53
N PRO A 117 -17.62 16.25 -15.68
CA PRO A 117 -18.03 15.74 -16.98
C PRO A 117 -17.96 14.21 -17.07
N ALA A 118 -18.94 13.57 -17.71
CA ALA A 118 -19.00 12.11 -17.88
C ALA A 118 -17.73 11.50 -18.51
N LEU A 119 -17.05 12.27 -19.36
CA LEU A 119 -15.77 11.88 -19.94
C LEU A 119 -14.69 11.58 -18.88
N TYR A 120 -14.62 12.37 -17.79
CA TYR A 120 -13.64 12.15 -16.74
C TYR A 120 -13.90 10.86 -15.97
N LEU A 121 -15.17 10.55 -15.72
CA LEU A 121 -15.56 9.28 -15.11
C LEU A 121 -15.16 8.11 -16.02
N ALA A 122 -15.48 8.20 -17.32
CA ALA A 122 -15.12 7.19 -18.31
C ALA A 122 -13.62 6.95 -18.41
N ILE A 123 -12.81 8.03 -18.39
CA ILE A 123 -11.34 7.93 -18.42
C ILE A 123 -10.81 7.16 -17.20
N ASN A 124 -11.31 7.45 -16.00
CA ASN A 124 -10.83 6.78 -14.78
C ASN A 124 -11.28 5.31 -14.71
N VAL A 125 -12.50 4.99 -15.17
CA VAL A 125 -12.95 3.59 -15.33
C VAL A 125 -12.08 2.85 -16.33
N LEU A 126 -11.84 3.44 -17.52
CA LEU A 126 -11.01 2.81 -18.55
C LEU A 126 -9.56 2.66 -18.09
N ALA A 127 -9.01 3.63 -17.36
CA ALA A 127 -7.68 3.55 -16.77
C ALA A 127 -7.57 2.41 -15.76
N LEU A 128 -8.58 2.19 -14.91
CA LEU A 128 -8.63 1.05 -14.00
C LEU A 128 -8.68 -0.27 -14.78
N LEU A 129 -9.57 -0.39 -15.76
CA LEU A 129 -9.69 -1.59 -16.59
C LEU A 129 -8.40 -1.91 -17.35
N MET A 130 -7.78 -0.90 -17.96
CA MET A 130 -6.51 -1.02 -18.66
C MET A 130 -5.39 -1.40 -17.69
N GLY A 131 -5.30 -0.75 -16.53
CA GLY A 131 -4.33 -1.09 -15.49
C GLY A 131 -4.48 -2.54 -15.04
N LEU A 132 -5.70 -3.00 -14.78
CA LEU A 132 -5.99 -4.39 -14.36
C LEU A 132 -5.68 -5.40 -15.47
N ALA A 133 -5.98 -5.08 -16.72
CA ALA A 133 -5.64 -5.92 -17.87
C ALA A 133 -4.12 -6.07 -18.01
N LEU A 134 -3.38 -4.96 -18.00
CA LEU A 134 -1.91 -4.97 -18.07
C LEU A 134 -1.30 -5.68 -16.85
N TYR A 135 -1.83 -5.46 -15.65
CA TYR A 135 -1.44 -6.20 -14.46
C TYR A 135 -1.67 -7.71 -14.63
N GLY A 136 -2.79 -8.13 -15.21
CA GLY A 136 -3.08 -9.54 -15.53
C GLY A 136 -2.06 -10.17 -16.46
N LEU A 137 -1.53 -9.40 -17.42
CA LEU A 137 -0.47 -9.84 -18.35
C LEU A 137 0.91 -9.91 -17.67
N LEU A 138 1.21 -8.99 -16.76
CA LEU A 138 2.52 -8.90 -16.09
C LEU A 138 2.64 -9.82 -14.87
N ARG A 139 1.54 -10.07 -14.14
CA ARG A 139 1.57 -10.83 -12.87
C ARG A 139 2.17 -12.25 -12.96
N PRO A 140 2.00 -13.05 -14.04
CA PRO A 140 2.53 -14.42 -14.09
C PRO A 140 4.06 -14.43 -14.08
N HIS A 141 4.67 -13.45 -14.73
CA HIS A 141 6.13 -13.31 -14.85
C HIS A 141 6.77 -12.78 -13.56
N ALA A 142 6.00 -12.10 -12.71
CA ALA A 142 6.51 -11.47 -11.50
C ALA A 142 6.63 -12.42 -10.27
N GLY A 143 6.26 -13.70 -10.40
CA GLY A 143 6.15 -14.66 -9.30
C GLY A 143 7.31 -15.65 -9.15
N GLU A 144 7.96 -16.05 -10.25
CA GLU A 144 8.98 -17.11 -10.26
C GLU A 144 10.33 -16.66 -10.91
N ALA A 145 10.44 -15.35 -11.22
CA ALA A 145 11.39 -14.66 -12.11
C ALA A 145 10.90 -14.63 -13.58
N PRO A 146 11.05 -13.50 -14.32
CA PRO A 146 11.99 -12.42 -14.09
C PRO A 146 11.35 -11.15 -13.53
N LEU A 147 12.12 -10.46 -12.68
CA LEU A 147 11.97 -9.04 -12.44
C LEU A 147 11.96 -8.32 -13.80
N LEU A 148 11.34 -7.14 -13.91
CA LEU A 148 11.46 -6.32 -15.12
C LEU A 148 12.94 -6.35 -15.54
N PRO A 149 13.29 -7.01 -16.67
CA PRO A 149 14.69 -7.15 -17.05
C PRO A 149 15.31 -5.76 -17.03
N GLY A 150 16.56 -5.61 -16.59
CA GLY A 150 17.17 -4.29 -16.51
C GLY A 150 17.03 -3.49 -17.82
N GLY A 151 17.02 -4.18 -18.97
CA GLY A 151 16.70 -3.60 -20.28
C GLY A 151 15.30 -2.98 -20.41
N VAL A 152 14.26 -3.52 -19.77
CA VAL A 152 12.91 -2.91 -19.77
C VAL A 152 12.86 -1.68 -18.86
N THR A 153 13.53 -1.72 -17.71
CA THR A 153 13.67 -0.52 -16.85
C THR A 153 14.46 0.57 -17.59
N LEU A 154 15.51 0.20 -18.33
CA LEU A 154 16.23 1.09 -19.23
C LEU A 154 15.32 1.66 -20.32
N ALA A 155 14.52 0.82 -20.97
CA ALA A 155 13.56 1.26 -21.99
C ALA A 155 12.53 2.24 -21.42
N PHE A 156 12.00 2.01 -20.21
CA PHE A 156 11.11 2.96 -19.54
C PHE A 156 11.81 4.29 -19.26
N GLY A 157 13.06 4.27 -18.78
CA GLY A 157 13.88 5.49 -18.63
C GLY A 157 14.08 6.23 -19.96
N ALA A 158 14.35 5.50 -21.05
CA ALA A 158 14.48 6.06 -22.39
C ALA A 158 13.15 6.66 -22.90
N VAL A 159 12.01 6.03 -22.62
CA VAL A 159 10.68 6.57 -22.95
C VAL A 159 10.42 7.86 -22.18
N LEU A 160 10.75 7.92 -20.88
CA LEU A 160 10.65 9.15 -20.10
C LEU A 160 11.56 10.25 -20.65
N LEU A 161 12.77 9.91 -21.09
CA LEU A 161 13.64 10.88 -21.74
C LEU A 161 13.08 11.32 -23.10
N ALA A 162 12.50 10.40 -23.88
CA ALA A 162 11.86 10.72 -25.15
C ALA A 162 10.67 11.69 -24.99
N THR A 163 9.93 11.61 -23.87
CA THR A 163 8.86 12.59 -23.61
C THR A 163 9.39 14.00 -23.35
N THR A 164 10.67 14.18 -23.02
CA THR A 164 11.28 15.53 -22.96
C THR A 164 11.40 16.16 -24.34
N LEU A 165 11.62 15.35 -25.38
CA LEU A 165 11.88 15.79 -26.75
C LEU A 165 10.60 15.85 -27.59
N PHE A 166 9.71 14.88 -27.38
CA PHE A 166 8.51 14.65 -28.20
C PHE A 166 7.21 14.82 -27.42
N GLY A 167 7.28 15.14 -26.11
CA GLY A 167 6.11 15.38 -25.29
C GLY A 167 5.35 16.62 -25.74
N VAL A 168 4.03 16.59 -25.59
CA VAL A 168 3.19 17.76 -25.85
C VAL A 168 3.34 18.70 -24.66
N SER A 169 3.72 19.95 -24.91
CA SER A 169 3.63 20.99 -23.90
C SER A 169 2.17 21.33 -23.66
N VAL A 170 1.66 20.96 -22.49
CA VAL A 170 0.39 21.51 -21.99
C VAL A 170 0.78 22.67 -21.10
N GLU A 171 0.46 23.90 -21.52
CA GLU A 171 0.69 25.13 -20.74
C GLU A 171 2.15 25.31 -20.27
N GLY A 172 3.11 24.90 -21.11
CA GLY A 172 4.54 25.15 -20.87
C GLY A 172 5.32 24.02 -20.18
N ALA A 173 4.66 22.94 -19.71
CA ALA A 173 5.34 21.76 -19.17
C ALA A 173 5.29 20.58 -20.15
N SER A 174 6.45 20.03 -20.52
CA SER A 174 6.62 18.93 -21.49
C SER A 174 6.58 17.54 -20.83
N ARG A 175 5.57 17.28 -20.00
CA ARG A 175 5.46 16.01 -19.23
C ARG A 175 4.31 15.09 -19.65
N TRP A 176 3.57 15.43 -20.72
CA TRP A 176 2.42 14.64 -21.20
C TRP A 176 2.57 14.15 -22.63
N ILE A 177 1.94 13.02 -22.93
CA ILE A 177 1.65 12.56 -24.29
C ILE A 177 0.14 12.62 -24.51
N ARG A 178 -0.30 13.09 -25.68
CA ARG A 178 -1.72 13.06 -26.06
C ARG A 178 -2.03 11.79 -26.84
N ILE A 179 -2.91 10.94 -26.31
CA ILE A 179 -3.38 9.70 -26.94
C ILE A 179 -4.89 9.80 -27.10
N ALA A 180 -5.38 9.78 -28.34
CA ALA A 180 -6.82 9.88 -28.65
C ALA A 180 -7.55 11.04 -27.93
N GLY A 181 -6.90 12.20 -27.81
CA GLY A 181 -7.45 13.39 -27.14
C GLY A 181 -7.28 13.43 -25.62
N VAL A 182 -6.76 12.36 -25.00
CA VAL A 182 -6.49 12.29 -23.56
C VAL A 182 -5.01 12.56 -23.28
N SER A 183 -4.72 13.43 -22.31
CA SER A 183 -3.35 13.74 -21.89
C SER A 183 -2.89 12.75 -20.82
N VAL A 184 -1.91 11.92 -21.14
CA VAL A 184 -1.34 10.91 -20.24
C VAL A 184 0.01 11.39 -19.73
N GLN A 185 0.19 11.44 -18.41
CA GLN A 185 1.47 11.73 -17.78
C GLN A 185 2.28 10.44 -17.62
N ILE A 186 3.29 10.27 -18.48
CA ILE A 186 4.03 9.02 -18.59
C ILE A 186 4.86 8.72 -17.34
N SER A 187 5.36 9.75 -16.66
CA SER A 187 6.07 9.60 -15.37
C SER A 187 5.20 8.94 -14.30
N LEU A 188 3.91 9.31 -14.19
CA LEU A 188 2.98 8.69 -13.23
C LEU A 188 2.66 7.22 -13.53
N VAL A 189 2.83 6.78 -14.79
CA VAL A 189 2.61 5.38 -15.18
C VAL A 189 3.87 4.54 -14.97
N LEU A 190 5.00 5.01 -15.50
CA LEU A 190 6.22 4.20 -15.59
C LEU A 190 7.05 4.26 -14.31
N LEU A 191 7.19 5.44 -13.69
CA LEU A 191 8.12 5.63 -12.56
C LEU A 191 7.80 4.74 -11.35
N PRO A 192 6.52 4.61 -10.89
CA PRO A 192 6.23 3.73 -9.77
C PRO A 192 6.59 2.28 -10.06
N THR A 193 6.29 1.83 -11.29
CA THR A 193 6.59 0.47 -11.76
C THR A 193 8.09 0.20 -11.81
N MET A 194 8.87 1.13 -12.37
CA MET A 194 10.34 1.05 -12.44
C MET A 194 10.97 0.93 -11.05
N LEU A 195 10.54 1.74 -10.09
CA LEU A 195 11.18 1.82 -8.78
C LEU A 195 10.83 0.64 -7.87
N VAL A 196 9.59 0.16 -7.91
CA VAL A 196 9.22 -1.07 -7.17
C VAL A 196 9.96 -2.29 -7.74
N ALA A 197 10.17 -2.34 -9.06
CA ALA A 197 11.00 -3.38 -9.67
C ALA A 197 12.49 -3.26 -9.29
N PHE A 198 13.05 -2.05 -9.35
CA PHE A 198 14.43 -1.76 -8.95
C PHE A 198 14.69 -2.08 -7.47
N ALA A 199 13.70 -1.91 -6.60
CA ALA A 199 13.81 -2.30 -5.18
C ALA A 199 14.05 -3.80 -4.99
N ARG A 200 13.60 -4.64 -5.94
CA ARG A 200 13.72 -6.11 -5.86
C ARG A 200 14.95 -6.66 -6.55
N GLN A 201 15.31 -6.14 -7.71
CA GLN A 201 16.54 -6.51 -8.42
C GLN A 201 17.17 -5.28 -9.02
N ARG A 202 18.47 -5.16 -8.75
CA ARG A 202 19.33 -4.07 -9.17
C ARG A 202 20.43 -4.66 -10.02
N ASP A 203 20.55 -4.13 -11.22
CA ASP A 203 21.63 -4.41 -12.15
C ASP A 203 22.04 -3.09 -12.82
N ILE A 204 23.06 -3.15 -13.68
CA ILE A 204 23.55 -1.95 -14.35
C ILE A 204 22.50 -1.30 -15.24
N LEU A 205 21.70 -2.10 -15.97
CA LEU A 205 20.73 -1.58 -16.94
C LEU A 205 19.54 -0.91 -16.24
N SER A 206 19.02 -1.51 -15.18
CA SER A 206 17.98 -0.95 -14.34
C SER A 206 18.44 0.32 -13.62
N THR A 207 19.68 0.36 -13.13
CA THR A 207 20.28 1.57 -12.57
C THR A 207 20.35 2.69 -13.61
N LEU A 208 20.85 2.39 -14.81
CA LEU A 208 20.89 3.35 -15.92
C LEU A 208 19.48 3.83 -16.29
N GLY A 209 18.48 2.94 -16.30
CA GLY A 209 17.09 3.30 -16.54
C GLY A 209 16.52 4.28 -15.51
N VAL A 210 16.79 4.05 -14.22
CA VAL A 210 16.40 4.97 -13.13
C VAL A 210 17.12 6.31 -13.27
N ILE A 211 18.41 6.31 -13.61
CA ILE A 211 19.20 7.52 -13.86
C ILE A 211 18.63 8.31 -15.04
N LEU A 212 18.29 7.65 -16.16
CA LEU A 212 17.63 8.31 -17.30
C LEU A 212 16.29 8.90 -16.89
N GLY A 213 15.51 8.21 -16.06
CA GLY A 213 14.29 8.74 -15.46
C GLY A 213 14.54 10.01 -14.63
N ALA A 214 15.57 10.03 -13.79
CA ALA A 214 15.96 11.21 -13.02
C ALA A 214 16.32 12.41 -13.91
N VAL A 215 17.13 12.18 -14.94
CA VAL A 215 17.52 13.21 -15.92
C VAL A 215 16.29 13.71 -16.67
N ALA A 216 15.41 12.81 -17.12
CA ALA A 216 14.17 13.17 -17.80
C ALA A 216 13.29 14.09 -16.93
N LEU A 217 13.09 13.76 -15.65
CA LEU A 217 12.26 14.57 -14.74
C LEU A 217 12.88 15.96 -14.48
N ALA A 218 14.20 16.06 -14.41
CA ALA A 218 14.90 17.34 -14.30
C ALA A 218 14.73 18.21 -15.55
N LEU A 219 14.66 17.58 -16.74
CA LEU A 219 14.40 18.26 -18.01
C LEU A 219 12.92 18.61 -18.23
N GLN A 220 11.97 17.89 -17.61
CA GLN A 220 10.51 18.11 -17.68
C GLN A 220 9.95 19.13 -16.68
N PRO A 221 10.81 19.91 -16.01
CA PRO A 221 10.59 20.47 -14.67
C PRO A 221 9.51 19.84 -13.77
N ASP A 222 9.41 18.50 -13.69
CA ASP A 222 8.36 17.85 -12.88
C ASP A 222 8.81 17.64 -11.42
N ARG A 223 8.77 18.72 -10.63
CA ARG A 223 9.24 18.71 -9.22
C ARG A 223 8.55 17.67 -8.34
N ALA A 224 7.28 17.39 -8.58
CA ALA A 224 6.51 16.41 -7.82
C ALA A 224 7.12 15.02 -8.01
N MET A 225 7.26 14.58 -9.27
CA MET A 225 7.78 13.25 -9.56
C MET A 225 9.29 13.14 -9.31
N ALA A 226 10.05 14.21 -9.48
CA ALA A 226 11.47 14.23 -9.12
C ALA A 226 11.67 14.05 -7.60
N GLY A 227 10.84 14.71 -6.78
CA GLY A 227 10.84 14.54 -5.32
C GLY A 227 10.40 13.13 -4.89
N VAL A 228 9.39 12.57 -5.55
CA VAL A 228 8.94 11.19 -5.34
C VAL A 228 10.05 10.18 -5.68
N LEU A 229 10.76 10.36 -6.80
CA LEU A 229 11.92 9.54 -7.16
C LEU A 229 13.02 9.62 -6.09
N ALA A 230 13.43 10.83 -5.72
CA ALA A 230 14.50 11.05 -4.76
C ALA A 230 14.17 10.47 -3.38
N SER A 231 12.94 10.65 -2.90
CA SER A 231 12.49 10.10 -1.60
C SER A 231 12.43 8.57 -1.60
N ALA A 232 11.93 7.95 -2.68
CA ALA A 232 11.92 6.50 -2.83
C ALA A 232 13.34 5.90 -2.82
N LEU A 233 14.28 6.53 -3.54
CA LEU A 233 15.69 6.12 -3.53
C LEU A 233 16.36 6.38 -2.17
N ALA A 234 16.02 7.46 -1.47
CA ALA A 234 16.54 7.75 -0.13
C ALA A 234 16.13 6.66 0.87
N VAL A 235 14.87 6.25 0.86
CA VAL A 235 14.39 5.11 1.68
C VAL A 235 15.13 3.82 1.31
N LEU A 236 15.37 3.59 0.01
CA LEU A 236 16.06 2.39 -0.45
C LEU A 236 17.54 2.38 -0.01
N VAL A 237 18.26 3.51 -0.08
CA VAL A 237 19.66 3.62 0.38
C VAL A 237 19.80 3.33 1.89
N VAL A 238 18.85 3.80 2.70
CA VAL A 238 18.86 3.54 4.16
C VAL A 238 18.73 2.04 4.45
N ARG A 239 17.94 1.31 3.64
CA ARG A 239 17.73 -0.13 3.80
C ARG A 239 18.84 -0.96 3.16
N ARG A 240 19.43 -0.46 2.08
CA ARG A 240 20.45 -1.12 1.26
C ARG A 240 21.53 -0.13 0.85
N ARG A 241 22.66 -0.19 1.54
CA ARG A 241 23.83 0.63 1.23
C ARG A 241 24.64 -0.06 0.14
N ASP A 242 24.30 0.22 -1.11
CA ASP A 242 25.09 -0.19 -2.28
C ASP A 242 25.33 0.99 -3.25
N LEU A 243 26.36 0.86 -4.08
CA LEU A 243 26.80 1.91 -5.00
C LEU A 243 25.78 2.21 -6.11
N TRP A 244 24.96 1.23 -6.49
CA TRP A 244 23.94 1.38 -7.53
C TRP A 244 22.82 2.31 -7.04
N VAL A 245 22.30 2.06 -5.84
CA VAL A 245 21.26 2.92 -5.26
C VAL A 245 21.84 4.29 -4.90
N GLY A 246 23.08 4.33 -4.36
CA GLY A 246 23.75 5.59 -4.02
C GLY A 246 23.97 6.50 -5.22
N SER A 247 24.44 5.96 -6.35
CA SER A 247 24.64 6.74 -7.58
C SER A 247 23.32 7.23 -8.18
N ALA A 248 22.29 6.36 -8.24
CA ALA A 248 20.95 6.76 -8.67
C ALA A 248 20.35 7.85 -7.78
N LEU A 249 20.51 7.75 -6.46
CA LEU A 249 20.06 8.76 -5.50
C LEU A 249 20.78 10.09 -5.71
N GLY A 250 22.10 10.07 -5.90
CA GLY A 250 22.88 11.30 -6.15
C GLY A 250 22.33 12.07 -7.34
N ILE A 251 22.13 11.39 -8.48
CA ILE A 251 21.58 12.00 -9.70
C ILE A 251 20.13 12.44 -9.50
N ALA A 252 19.29 11.62 -8.85
CA ALA A 252 17.90 11.99 -8.56
C ALA A 252 17.78 13.20 -7.63
N ALA A 253 18.63 13.30 -6.61
CA ALA A 253 18.67 14.44 -5.69
C ALA A 253 19.12 15.71 -6.41
N THR A 254 20.14 15.63 -7.26
CA THR A 254 20.55 16.76 -8.11
C THR A 254 19.43 17.17 -9.07
N GLY A 255 18.79 16.20 -9.73
CA GLY A 255 17.66 16.45 -10.63
C GLY A 255 16.49 17.12 -9.91
N PHE A 256 16.13 16.65 -8.72
CA PHE A 256 15.11 17.27 -7.88
C PHE A 256 15.51 18.70 -7.48
N ALA A 257 16.74 18.94 -7.06
CA ALA A 257 17.23 20.29 -6.77
C ALA A 257 17.10 21.23 -7.98
N VAL A 258 17.43 20.76 -9.19
CA VAL A 258 17.22 21.53 -10.44
C VAL A 258 15.74 21.86 -10.66
N THR A 259 14.83 20.93 -10.39
CA THR A 259 13.38 21.23 -10.52
C THR A 259 12.89 22.25 -9.50
N LEU A 260 13.47 22.32 -8.30
CA LEU A 260 13.10 23.32 -7.29
C LEU A 260 13.52 24.75 -7.68
N LEU A 261 14.55 24.88 -8.51
CA LEU A 261 15.00 26.18 -9.05
C LEU A 261 14.11 26.71 -10.18
N ARG A 262 13.19 25.89 -10.69
CA ARG A 262 12.28 26.26 -11.79
C ARG A 262 10.86 26.42 -11.25
N PRO A 263 10.23 27.59 -11.37
CA PRO A 263 8.87 27.78 -10.92
C PRO A 263 7.92 26.91 -11.76
N ASP A 264 7.07 26.16 -11.07
CA ASP A 264 5.99 25.35 -11.65
C ASP A 264 4.69 26.15 -11.54
N THR A 265 4.31 26.80 -12.64
CA THR A 265 3.20 27.77 -12.70
C THR A 265 1.92 27.20 -13.31
N LEU A 266 1.80 25.87 -13.39
CA LEU A 266 0.63 25.25 -13.97
C LEU A 266 -0.63 25.58 -13.15
N PRO A 267 -1.71 26.03 -13.80
CA PRO A 267 -2.98 26.27 -13.13
C PRO A 267 -3.59 24.95 -12.65
N ALA A 268 -4.43 25.05 -11.62
CA ALA A 268 -5.17 23.90 -11.13
C ALA A 268 -6.26 23.51 -12.13
N VAL A 269 -6.30 22.23 -12.51
CA VAL A 269 -7.33 21.66 -13.37
C VAL A 269 -8.54 21.26 -12.53
N PRO A 270 -9.77 21.73 -12.86
CA PRO A 270 -10.98 21.36 -12.15
C PRO A 270 -11.20 19.84 -12.11
N TYR A 271 -11.69 19.34 -10.98
CA TYR A 271 -11.99 17.92 -10.74
C TYR A 271 -10.77 16.97 -10.76
N VAL A 272 -9.56 17.50 -10.87
CA VAL A 272 -8.30 16.73 -10.96
C VAL A 272 -7.29 17.17 -9.90
N ASP A 273 -7.12 18.48 -9.75
CA ASP A 273 -6.18 19.07 -8.79
C ASP A 273 -6.91 19.56 -7.53
N LYS A 274 -6.18 19.63 -6.41
CA LYS A 274 -6.68 20.11 -5.11
C LYS A 274 -7.91 19.37 -4.58
N ILE A 275 -8.14 18.13 -5.04
CA ILE A 275 -9.33 17.34 -4.68
C ILE A 275 -9.39 17.01 -3.20
N LEU A 276 -8.24 16.93 -2.53
CA LEU A 276 -8.15 16.80 -1.08
C LEU A 276 -8.82 17.96 -0.32
N TYR A 277 -9.02 19.12 -0.97
CA TYR A 277 -9.63 20.31 -0.41
C TYR A 277 -11.02 20.57 -1.01
N THR A 278 -11.11 20.62 -2.34
CA THR A 278 -12.36 20.96 -3.05
C THR A 278 -13.47 19.92 -2.82
N ALA A 279 -13.13 18.67 -2.48
CA ALA A 279 -14.14 17.67 -2.13
C ALA A 279 -14.93 18.02 -0.86
N PHE A 280 -14.32 18.71 0.11
CA PHE A 280 -15.03 19.17 1.31
C PHE A 280 -15.95 20.35 1.03
N GLU A 281 -15.67 21.14 -0.02
CA GLU A 281 -16.54 22.22 -0.48
C GLU A 281 -17.81 21.67 -1.13
N VAL A 282 -17.73 20.50 -1.78
CA VAL A 282 -18.88 19.79 -2.33
C VAL A 282 -19.74 19.21 -1.20
N HIS A 283 -19.13 18.37 -0.35
CA HIS A 283 -19.81 17.77 0.79
C HIS A 283 -18.80 17.11 1.75
N VAL A 284 -19.08 17.09 3.06
CA VAL A 284 -18.20 16.43 4.04
C VAL A 284 -17.95 14.96 3.71
N MET A 285 -19.00 14.23 3.30
CA MET A 285 -18.85 12.81 2.90
C MET A 285 -18.00 12.63 1.64
N ALA A 286 -18.03 13.59 0.71
CA ALA A 286 -17.19 13.55 -0.48
C ALA A 286 -15.71 13.78 -0.10
N GLY A 287 -15.45 14.74 0.78
CA GLY A 287 -14.12 14.95 1.37
C GLY A 287 -13.61 13.70 2.11
N LEU A 288 -14.44 13.07 2.95
CA LEU A 288 -14.09 11.82 3.63
C LEU A 288 -13.83 10.68 2.63
N ALA A 289 -14.64 10.55 1.57
CA ALA A 289 -14.42 9.54 0.54
C ALA A 289 -13.05 9.70 -0.14
N VAL A 290 -12.65 10.92 -0.47
CA VAL A 290 -11.33 11.21 -1.04
C VAL A 290 -10.22 10.89 -0.04
N VAL A 291 -10.34 11.28 1.22
CA VAL A 291 -9.33 10.95 2.24
C VAL A 291 -9.23 9.44 2.48
N CYS A 292 -10.35 8.73 2.56
CA CYS A 292 -10.36 7.28 2.67
C CYS A 292 -9.70 6.63 1.45
N GLY A 293 -10.01 7.11 0.24
CA GLY A 293 -9.37 6.65 -0.98
C GLY A 293 -7.85 6.81 -0.96
N THR A 294 -7.33 7.97 -0.55
CA THR A 294 -5.87 8.20 -0.54
C THR A 294 -5.16 7.35 0.49
N VAL A 295 -5.78 7.14 1.66
CA VAL A 295 -5.25 6.23 2.69
C VAL A 295 -5.20 4.79 2.19
N LEU A 296 -6.24 4.33 1.45
CA LEU A 296 -6.27 2.99 0.87
C LEU A 296 -5.09 2.75 -0.09
N LEU A 297 -4.65 3.76 -0.84
CA LEU A 297 -3.52 3.61 -1.77
C LEU A 297 -2.22 3.20 -1.08
N ALA A 298 -1.98 3.67 0.14
CA ALA A 298 -0.77 3.33 0.91
C ALA A 298 -0.87 1.97 1.63
N PHE A 299 -2.06 1.40 1.77
CA PHE A 299 -2.31 0.21 2.58
C PHE A 299 -1.50 -1.04 2.18
N PRO A 300 -1.25 -1.33 0.88
CA PRO A 300 -0.42 -2.48 0.46
C PRO A 300 1.05 -2.40 0.89
N ALA A 301 1.52 -1.22 1.31
CA ALA A 301 2.89 -1.03 1.82
C ALA A 301 3.09 -1.63 3.22
N ILE A 302 2.01 -1.98 3.94
CA ILE A 302 2.05 -2.51 5.30
C ILE A 302 1.87 -4.04 5.23
N PRO A 303 2.96 -4.82 5.17
CA PRO A 303 2.85 -6.27 5.07
C PRO A 303 2.29 -6.88 6.36
N GLY A 304 1.48 -7.92 6.23
CA GLY A 304 0.86 -8.62 7.38
C GLY A 304 1.83 -9.49 8.18
N ARG A 305 3.07 -9.63 7.70
CA ARG A 305 4.12 -10.46 8.28
C ARG A 305 5.50 -9.92 7.94
N LYS A 306 6.53 -10.39 8.66
CA LYS A 306 7.92 -10.11 8.30
C LYS A 306 8.23 -10.69 6.91
N LEU A 307 8.54 -9.80 5.97
CA LEU A 307 8.98 -10.17 4.63
C LEU A 307 10.50 -10.35 4.60
N GLY A 308 10.97 -11.23 3.72
CA GLY A 308 12.39 -11.29 3.37
C GLY A 308 12.89 -9.93 2.87
N SER A 309 14.20 -9.69 2.99
CA SER A 309 14.78 -8.35 2.85
C SER A 309 14.43 -7.65 1.53
N GLY A 310 14.50 -8.33 0.37
CA GLY A 310 14.11 -7.75 -0.93
C GLY A 310 12.59 -7.49 -1.10
N ASN A 311 11.74 -8.31 -0.48
CA ASN A 311 10.28 -8.11 -0.50
C ASN A 311 9.87 -6.93 0.39
N GLY A 312 10.54 -6.75 1.53
CA GLY A 312 10.34 -5.60 2.41
C GLY A 312 10.78 -4.28 1.76
N ASP A 313 11.86 -4.30 0.97
CA ASP A 313 12.34 -3.13 0.23
C ASP A 313 11.31 -2.67 -0.82
N ALA A 314 10.68 -3.61 -1.55
CA ALA A 314 9.62 -3.31 -2.51
C ALA A 314 8.39 -2.66 -1.88
N CYS A 315 7.92 -3.18 -0.75
CA CYS A 315 6.79 -2.60 -0.01
C CYS A 315 7.12 -1.18 0.52
N ALA A 316 8.35 -0.98 1.03
CA ALA A 316 8.79 0.32 1.51
C ALA A 316 8.82 1.35 0.37
N VAL A 317 9.44 1.01 -0.76
CA VAL A 317 9.48 1.87 -1.95
C VAL A 317 8.07 2.16 -2.47
N PHE A 318 7.21 1.14 -2.60
CA PHE A 318 5.81 1.33 -3.01
C PHE A 318 5.08 2.32 -2.09
N GLY A 319 5.19 2.16 -0.76
CA GLY A 319 4.58 3.05 0.20
C GLY A 319 5.09 4.49 0.10
N THR A 320 6.41 4.67 -0.02
CA THR A 320 7.02 5.99 -0.19
C THR A 320 6.57 6.67 -1.47
N LEU A 321 6.45 5.93 -2.58
CA LEU A 321 5.99 6.47 -3.86
C LEU A 321 4.57 7.02 -3.76
N TRP A 322 3.62 6.20 -3.32
CA TRP A 322 2.22 6.59 -3.29
C TRP A 322 1.92 7.63 -2.22
N LEU A 323 2.60 7.57 -1.07
CA LEU A 323 2.54 8.64 -0.09
C LEU A 323 3.12 9.94 -0.65
N GLY A 324 4.27 9.88 -1.34
CA GLY A 324 4.91 11.04 -1.95
C GLY A 324 4.02 11.70 -3.03
N ILE A 325 3.34 10.90 -3.86
CA ILE A 325 2.39 11.40 -4.86
C ILE A 325 1.19 12.08 -4.18
N VAL A 326 0.65 11.50 -3.10
CA VAL A 326 -0.43 12.12 -2.32
C VAL A 326 0.03 13.44 -1.69
N VAL A 327 1.25 13.49 -1.13
CA VAL A 327 1.84 14.72 -0.58
C VAL A 327 2.03 15.77 -1.66
N ALA A 328 2.49 15.39 -2.86
CA ALA A 328 2.62 16.31 -3.98
C ALA A 328 1.27 16.89 -4.42
N ALA A 329 0.21 16.06 -4.48
CA ALA A 329 -1.15 16.50 -4.76
C ALA A 329 -1.75 17.41 -3.67
N ALA A 330 -1.33 17.25 -2.42
CA ALA A 330 -1.73 18.14 -1.33
C ALA A 330 -0.98 19.48 -1.37
N ALA A 331 0.31 19.47 -1.72
CA ALA A 331 1.18 20.63 -1.66
C ALA A 331 1.09 21.56 -2.89
N GLY A 332 0.53 21.10 -4.01
CA GLY A 332 0.49 21.87 -5.25
C GLY A 332 -0.63 21.48 -6.21
N ASN A 333 -0.62 22.11 -7.39
CA ASN A 333 -1.52 21.80 -8.49
C ASN A 333 -1.04 20.54 -9.19
N TYR A 334 -1.29 19.39 -8.54
CA TYR A 334 -0.88 18.09 -9.04
C TYR A 334 -2.04 17.09 -8.93
N PRO A 335 -2.20 16.19 -9.92
CA PRO A 335 -3.32 15.27 -9.95
C PRO A 335 -3.42 14.41 -8.68
N THR A 336 -4.59 14.38 -8.07
CA THR A 336 -4.84 13.51 -6.92
C THR A 336 -4.90 12.06 -7.39
N PRO A 337 -4.15 11.10 -6.80
CA PRO A 337 -3.94 9.77 -7.39
C PRO A 337 -5.19 8.85 -7.42
N LEU A 338 -6.35 9.35 -7.00
CA LEU A 338 -7.65 8.68 -7.06
C LEU A 338 -8.45 9.02 -8.32
N VAL A 339 -8.16 10.20 -8.90
CA VAL A 339 -8.96 10.86 -9.93
C VAL A 339 -8.03 11.67 -10.82
N GLY A 340 -8.05 11.42 -12.13
CA GLY A 340 -7.14 12.11 -13.05
C GLY A 340 -7.74 12.40 -14.40
N TYR A 341 -7.34 13.53 -14.99
CA TYR A 341 -7.67 13.90 -16.36
C TYR A 341 -7.25 12.82 -17.38
N GLY A 342 -6.12 12.14 -17.13
CA GLY A 342 -5.57 11.10 -17.99
C GLY A 342 -5.57 9.69 -17.40
N GLY A 343 -6.11 9.50 -16.19
CA GLY A 343 -6.09 8.21 -15.48
C GLY A 343 -4.68 7.65 -15.17
N SER A 344 -3.62 8.41 -15.41
CA SER A 344 -2.22 7.94 -15.33
C SER A 344 -1.84 7.38 -13.97
N ALA A 345 -2.29 8.02 -12.88
CA ALA A 345 -2.04 7.54 -11.52
C ALA A 345 -2.71 6.18 -11.25
N VAL A 346 -3.94 5.98 -11.74
CA VAL A 346 -4.67 4.70 -11.58
C VAL A 346 -3.92 3.57 -12.29
N VAL A 347 -3.48 3.80 -13.53
CA VAL A 347 -2.70 2.82 -14.29
C VAL A 347 -1.37 2.53 -13.60
N GLY A 348 -0.61 3.56 -13.23
CA GLY A 348 0.67 3.43 -12.55
C GLY A 348 0.57 2.69 -11.21
N TYR A 349 -0.51 2.94 -10.46
CA TYR A 349 -0.82 2.24 -9.21
C TYR A 349 -0.92 0.75 -9.47
N VAL A 350 -1.85 0.36 -10.34
CA VAL A 350 -2.14 -1.05 -10.61
C VAL A 350 -0.93 -1.78 -11.22
N LEU A 351 -0.19 -1.13 -12.12
CA LEU A 351 1.03 -1.71 -12.70
C LEU A 351 2.12 -1.97 -11.66
N SER A 352 2.35 -1.00 -10.75
CA SER A 352 3.38 -1.14 -9.72
C SER A 352 3.09 -2.30 -8.74
N LEU A 353 1.82 -2.69 -8.56
CA LEU A 353 1.43 -3.86 -7.77
C LEU A 353 2.01 -5.17 -8.31
N ALA A 354 2.22 -5.31 -9.62
CA ALA A 354 2.76 -6.53 -10.21
C ALA A 354 4.11 -6.91 -9.57
N PHE A 355 4.86 -5.92 -9.09
CA PHE A 355 6.19 -6.09 -8.52
C PHE A 355 6.19 -6.24 -6.99
N LEU A 356 5.05 -6.08 -6.30
CA LEU A 356 4.95 -6.40 -4.87
C LEU A 356 5.08 -7.91 -4.60
N PRO A 357 5.27 -8.36 -3.35
CA PRO A 357 5.31 -9.79 -3.01
C PRO A 357 3.99 -10.51 -3.33
N GLY A 358 4.07 -11.68 -3.98
CA GLY A 358 2.89 -12.51 -4.30
C GLY A 358 2.41 -13.40 -3.15
N PRO A 359 1.30 -14.15 -3.33
CA PRO A 359 0.85 -15.12 -2.35
C PRO A 359 1.92 -16.18 -2.12
N VAL A 360 2.19 -16.51 -0.85
CA VAL A 360 3.01 -17.67 -0.52
C VAL A 360 2.20 -18.90 -0.84
N ARG A 361 2.62 -19.68 -1.84
CA ARG A 361 2.06 -21.01 -2.08
C ARG A 361 2.29 -21.83 -0.81
N SER A 362 1.21 -22.36 -0.23
CA SER A 362 1.30 -23.29 0.90
C SER A 362 2.25 -24.41 0.51
N THR A 363 3.24 -24.69 1.36
CA THR A 363 4.23 -25.76 1.20
C THR A 363 3.58 -27.12 0.93
N ALA A 364 2.33 -27.33 1.33
CA ALA A 364 1.55 -28.52 1.01
C ALA A 364 1.30 -28.72 -0.51
N ALA A 365 1.09 -27.65 -1.28
CA ALA A 365 0.87 -27.72 -2.72
C ALA A 365 2.17 -27.95 -3.52
N VAL A 366 3.32 -27.54 -2.94
CA VAL A 366 4.64 -27.82 -3.53
C VAL A 366 5.04 -29.28 -3.26
N GLN A 367 4.73 -29.80 -2.07
CA GLN A 367 4.97 -31.20 -1.73
C GLN A 367 4.05 -32.17 -2.48
N SER A 368 2.78 -31.81 -2.75
CA SER A 368 1.90 -32.67 -3.55
C SER A 368 2.37 -32.77 -5.00
N ARG A 369 2.84 -31.66 -5.59
CA ARG A 369 3.36 -31.64 -6.96
C ARG A 369 4.68 -32.40 -7.10
N ALA A 370 5.56 -32.28 -6.10
CA ALA A 370 6.79 -33.06 -6.04
C ALA A 370 6.55 -34.56 -5.81
N ARG A 371 5.41 -34.94 -5.23
CA ARG A 371 5.00 -36.35 -5.04
C ARG A 371 4.39 -36.96 -6.30
N ASP A 372 3.67 -36.17 -7.10
CA ASP A 372 3.11 -36.60 -8.39
C ASP A 372 4.17 -36.66 -9.52
N GLU A 373 5.30 -35.96 -9.37
CA GLU A 373 6.42 -35.99 -10.33
C GLU A 373 7.48 -37.07 -10.02
N GLN A 374 7.29 -37.88 -8.97
CA GLN A 374 8.11 -39.09 -8.77
C GLN A 374 7.64 -40.18 -9.76
N PRO A 375 8.48 -40.62 -10.72
CA PRO A 375 8.11 -41.72 -11.59
C PRO A 375 7.93 -42.98 -10.74
N ALA A 376 6.76 -43.62 -10.86
CA ALA A 376 6.44 -44.86 -10.17
C ALA A 376 7.60 -45.85 -10.33
N GLU A 377 8.32 -46.07 -9.22
CA GLU A 377 9.40 -47.03 -9.12
C GLU A 377 8.79 -48.40 -9.44
N LYS A 378 9.07 -48.90 -10.66
CA LYS A 378 8.64 -50.22 -11.09
C LYS A 378 9.24 -51.23 -10.11
N GLY A 379 8.38 -51.82 -9.29
CA GLY A 379 8.75 -52.85 -8.33
C GLY A 379 9.57 -53.95 -9.00
N THR A 380 10.82 -54.09 -8.57
CA THR A 380 11.68 -55.20 -8.93
C THR A 380 11.05 -56.47 -8.34
N VAL A 381 10.45 -57.27 -9.22
CA VAL A 381 9.93 -58.59 -8.90
C VAL A 381 11.10 -59.48 -8.51
N PHE A 382 10.96 -60.09 -7.33
CA PHE A 382 11.75 -61.22 -6.84
C PHE A 382 11.96 -62.26 -7.95
N ASP A 383 13.22 -62.59 -8.24
CA ASP A 383 13.53 -63.84 -8.91
C ASP A 383 14.45 -64.67 -8.01
N LEU A 384 13.90 -65.77 -7.53
CA LEU A 384 14.50 -66.68 -6.56
C LEU A 384 14.09 -68.08 -6.97
N ARG A 385 15.03 -68.85 -7.57
CA ARG A 385 15.10 -70.32 -7.79
C ARG A 385 15.77 -70.61 -9.15
N ILE A 386 16.68 -71.56 -9.39
CA ILE A 386 17.03 -72.86 -8.79
C ILE A 386 18.47 -73.20 -9.24
N GLY A 387 19.26 -73.87 -8.39
CA GLY A 387 20.47 -74.58 -8.80
C GLY A 387 20.18 -76.04 -9.20
N ILE A 388 20.99 -76.58 -10.12
CA ILE A 388 21.21 -77.98 -10.56
C ILE A 388 22.14 -77.81 -11.80
N VAL A 389 23.30 -78.46 -12.01
CA VAL A 389 24.10 -79.50 -11.37
C VAL A 389 25.55 -79.25 -11.79
#